data_AF-A0A7K4K0W5-F1
#
_entry.id   AF-A0A7K4K0W5-F1
#
_cell.length_a   1.000
_cell.length_b   1.000
_cell.length_c   1.000
_cell.angle_alpha   90.00
_cell.angle_beta   90.00
_cell.angle_gamma   90.00
#
_symmetry.space_group_name_H-M   'P 1'
#
loop_
_entity.id
_entity.type
_entity.pdbx_description
1 polymer ?
#
loop_
_entity_poly.entity_id
_entity_poly.type
_entity_poly.pdbx_seq_one_letter_code
_entity_poly.pdbx_strand_id
1 'polypeptide(L)'
;IAQDVFSRLLARGFVLRDTVQQLRCERCRRFLADRFVEGTCPFCAYGEARGDQCDKCGKLINAVELKRPHCKLCHEEPVVTPTEHLFLDLPKARMGTGMAPLSPPVSPQLQEPLERWLERAWGAGEWTANARHITRSWLRDGLRPRCITRDLAWGTPVPLDGFRDKVFYVWFDAPIGYLSITATYTEHWERWWKNPEQ
;
A
#
# COMPACT_ATOMS: atom_id res chain seq x y z
N ILE A 1 5.51 -13.54 -10.86
CA ILE A 1 4.25 -12.87 -11.28
C ILE A 1 4.12 -11.47 -10.66
N ALA A 2 4.13 -11.29 -9.32
CA ALA A 2 4.03 -9.96 -8.70
C ALA A 2 5.11 -8.97 -9.18
N GLN A 3 6.36 -9.42 -9.29
CA GLN A 3 7.46 -8.62 -9.85
C GLN A 3 7.27 -8.25 -11.33
N ASP A 4 6.63 -9.10 -12.14
CA ASP A 4 6.31 -8.80 -13.55
C ASP A 4 5.21 -7.72 -13.62
N VAL A 5 4.14 -7.86 -12.82
CA VAL A 5 3.10 -6.83 -12.70
C VAL A 5 3.70 -5.49 -12.28
N PHE A 6 4.56 -5.48 -11.25
CA PHE A 6 5.28 -4.29 -10.82
C PHE A 6 6.14 -3.68 -11.93
N SER A 7 6.95 -4.49 -12.62
CA SER A 7 7.84 -4.00 -13.69
C SER A 7 7.04 -3.36 -14.84
N ARG A 8 5.88 -3.93 -15.18
CA ARG A 8 4.98 -3.37 -16.20
C ARG A 8 4.34 -2.04 -15.77
N LEU A 9 3.99 -1.90 -14.49
CA LEU A 9 3.48 -0.66 -13.90
C LEU A 9 4.56 0.42 -13.86
N LEU A 10 5.77 0.06 -13.45
CA LEU A 10 6.94 0.94 -13.42
C LEU A 10 7.25 1.48 -14.81
N ALA A 11 7.38 0.59 -15.81
CA ALA A 11 7.69 0.97 -17.19
C ALA A 11 6.63 1.88 -17.84
N ARG A 12 5.38 1.88 -17.33
CA ARG A 12 4.29 2.73 -17.80
C ARG A 12 4.13 4.02 -16.99
N GLY A 13 4.97 4.24 -15.98
CA GLY A 13 4.95 5.44 -15.16
C GLY A 13 3.86 5.47 -14.08
N PHE A 14 3.33 4.30 -13.66
CA PHE A 14 2.33 4.19 -12.59
C PHE A 14 2.92 4.01 -11.19
N VAL A 15 4.25 4.07 -11.07
CA VAL A 15 4.94 3.95 -9.79
C VAL A 15 5.58 5.30 -9.44
N LEU A 16 5.17 5.85 -8.31
CA LEU A 16 5.74 7.06 -7.72
C LEU A 16 6.72 6.67 -6.60
N ARG A 17 7.64 7.57 -6.30
CA ARG A 17 8.53 7.47 -5.15
C ARG A 17 8.35 8.68 -4.25
N ASP A 18 8.31 8.41 -2.95
CA ASP A 18 8.26 9.46 -1.93
C ASP A 18 8.92 8.98 -0.63
N THR A 19 9.28 9.93 0.23
CA THR A 19 9.89 9.66 1.54
C THR A 19 8.85 9.78 2.65
N VAL A 20 8.76 8.76 3.49
CA VAL A 20 7.84 8.74 4.64
C VAL A 20 8.63 8.76 5.94
N GLN A 21 8.11 9.48 6.94
CA GLN A 21 8.65 9.46 8.29
C GLN A 21 8.12 8.22 9.03
N GLN A 22 9.01 7.36 9.52
CA GLN A 22 8.66 6.17 10.28
C GLN A 22 9.51 6.03 11.53
N LEU A 23 8.97 5.36 12.55
CA LEU A 23 9.72 5.05 13.75
C LEU A 23 10.67 3.88 13.50
N ARG A 24 11.96 4.11 13.75
CA ARG A 24 13.02 3.10 13.66
C ARG A 24 13.58 2.82 15.05
N CYS A 25 13.60 1.55 15.43
CA CYS A 25 14.30 1.13 16.64
C CYS A 25 15.75 0.82 16.29
N GLU A 26 16.69 1.58 16.85
CA GLU A 26 18.12 1.41 16.58
C GLU A 26 18.67 0.13 17.19
N ARG A 27 18.17 -0.25 18.39
CA ARG A 27 18.54 -1.51 19.05
C ARG A 27 18.08 -2.75 18.28
N CYS A 28 16.83 -2.77 17.81
CA CYS A 28 16.30 -3.84 16.96
C CYS A 28 16.73 -3.72 15.48
N ARG A 29 17.44 -2.64 15.13
CA ARG A 29 17.92 -2.31 13.77
C ARG A 29 16.84 -2.43 12.69
N ARG A 30 15.60 -1.99 12.98
CA ARG A 30 14.48 -2.11 12.04
C ARG A 30 13.47 -0.98 12.21
N PHE A 31 12.75 -0.68 11.13
CA PHE A 31 11.53 0.12 11.19
C PHE A 31 10.43 -0.64 11.93
N LEU A 32 9.62 0.08 12.69
CA LEU A 32 8.54 -0.49 13.49
C LEU A 32 7.22 -0.34 12.75
N ALA A 33 6.54 -1.46 12.50
CA ALA A 33 5.11 -1.43 12.18
C ALA A 33 4.33 -0.94 13.39
N ASP A 34 3.15 -0.33 13.16
CA ASP A 34 2.31 0.28 14.20
C ASP A 34 2.04 -0.64 15.40
N ARG A 35 1.84 -1.94 15.14
CA ARG A 35 1.64 -2.98 16.19
C ARG A 35 2.83 -3.19 17.13
N PHE A 36 4.02 -2.70 16.77
CA PHE A 36 5.25 -2.78 17.55
C PHE A 36 5.64 -1.44 18.19
N VAL A 37 4.78 -0.43 18.06
CA VAL A 37 4.94 0.89 18.68
C VAL A 37 3.84 1.06 19.72
N GLU A 38 4.24 1.45 20.91
CA GLU A 38 3.36 1.93 21.96
C GLU A 38 3.84 3.31 22.42
N GLY A 39 2.98 4.07 23.08
CA GLY A 39 3.37 5.36 23.64
C GLY A 39 2.19 6.10 24.26
N THR A 40 2.43 7.34 24.67
CA THR A 40 1.40 8.19 25.24
C THR A 40 0.55 8.85 24.14
N CYS A 41 -0.77 8.65 24.19
CA CYS A 41 -1.73 9.25 23.27
C CYS A 41 -1.64 10.79 23.30
N PRO A 42 -1.46 11.46 22.15
CA PRO A 42 -1.35 12.91 22.11
C PRO A 42 -2.66 13.63 22.41
N PHE A 43 -3.80 12.94 22.35
CA PHE A 43 -5.15 13.52 22.51
C PHE A 43 -5.74 13.38 23.92
N CYS A 44 -5.53 12.23 24.59
CA CYS A 44 -6.15 11.95 25.89
C CYS A 44 -5.15 11.54 26.98
N ALA A 45 -3.85 11.62 26.69
CA ALA A 45 -2.74 11.27 27.59
C ALA A 45 -2.74 9.81 28.10
N TYR A 46 -3.46 8.89 27.45
CA TYR A 46 -3.36 7.46 27.74
C TYR A 46 -1.95 6.92 27.48
N GLY A 47 -1.32 6.30 28.47
CA GLY A 47 0.11 5.92 28.40
C GLY A 47 0.46 4.74 27.49
N GLU A 48 -0.54 3.95 27.07
CA GLU A 48 -0.35 2.68 26.35
C GLU A 48 -1.10 2.68 25.00
N ALA A 49 -1.14 3.82 24.30
CA ALA A 49 -1.73 3.88 22.97
C ALA A 49 -0.83 3.17 21.95
N ARG A 50 -1.46 2.51 20.96
CA ARG A 50 -0.77 1.81 19.87
C ARG A 50 -0.46 2.77 18.73
N GLY A 51 0.47 2.39 17.84
CA GLY A 51 0.85 3.21 16.69
C GLY A 51 -0.27 3.54 15.70
N ASP A 52 -1.36 2.76 15.67
CA ASP A 52 -2.50 2.90 14.77
C ASP A 52 -3.74 3.51 15.43
N GLN A 53 -3.93 3.27 16.73
CA GLN A 53 -5.13 3.66 17.45
C GLN A 53 -4.89 3.77 18.97
N CYS A 54 -5.53 4.76 19.60
CA CYS A 54 -5.63 4.83 21.05
C CYS A 54 -6.90 4.10 21.53
N ASP A 55 -6.75 2.97 22.22
CA ASP A 55 -7.89 2.17 22.70
C ASP A 55 -8.74 2.89 23.78
N LYS A 56 -8.17 3.88 24.50
CA LYS A 56 -8.93 4.67 25.50
C LYS A 56 -9.92 5.68 24.90
N CYS A 57 -9.55 6.40 23.84
CA CYS A 57 -10.41 7.44 23.24
C CYS A 57 -10.88 7.11 21.82
N GLY A 58 -10.50 5.96 21.27
CA GLY A 58 -10.89 5.47 19.95
C GLY A 58 -10.24 6.20 18.77
N LYS A 59 -9.42 7.23 19.00
CA LYS A 59 -8.80 8.03 17.94
C LYS A 59 -7.80 7.20 17.13
N LEU A 60 -7.94 7.21 15.80
CA LEU A 60 -6.92 6.73 14.87
C LEU A 60 -5.77 7.76 14.82
N ILE A 61 -4.54 7.27 14.93
CA ILE A 61 -3.34 8.09 15.03
C ILE A 61 -2.23 7.52 14.15
N ASN A 62 -1.25 8.35 13.78
CA ASN A 62 -0.02 7.84 13.18
C ASN A 62 1.02 7.60 14.29
N ALA A 63 1.81 6.55 14.17
CA ALA A 63 2.78 6.18 15.20
C ALA A 63 3.78 7.30 15.53
N VAL A 64 4.16 8.12 14.55
CA VAL A 64 5.05 9.28 14.71
C VAL A 64 4.43 10.42 15.54
N GLU A 65 3.13 10.40 15.80
CA GLU A 65 2.41 11.40 16.62
C GLU A 65 2.38 11.01 18.11
N LEU A 66 2.76 9.78 18.45
CA LEU A 66 2.80 9.32 19.84
C LEU A 66 3.85 10.11 20.64
N LYS A 67 3.49 10.48 21.88
CA LYS A 67 4.43 11.09 22.82
C LYS A 67 5.16 9.99 23.57
N ARG A 68 6.49 10.10 23.72
CA ARG A 68 7.35 9.07 24.34
C ARG A 68 7.06 7.68 23.75
N PRO A 69 7.23 7.50 22.43
CA PRO A 69 7.04 6.20 21.82
C PRO A 69 8.09 5.22 22.38
N HIS A 70 7.74 3.95 22.48
CA HIS A 70 8.67 2.88 22.81
C HIS A 70 8.44 1.66 21.92
N CYS A 71 9.53 0.94 21.63
CA CYS A 71 9.47 -0.30 20.89
C CYS A 71 8.92 -1.42 21.78
N LYS A 72 7.80 -2.04 21.39
CA LYS A 72 7.21 -3.16 22.16
C LYS A 72 8.13 -4.38 22.32
N LEU A 73 9.16 -4.51 21.48
CA LEU A 73 10.10 -5.64 21.56
C LEU A 73 11.25 -5.46 22.55
N CYS A 74 11.80 -4.24 22.64
CA CYS A 74 13.02 -3.99 23.43
C CYS A 74 12.89 -2.84 24.42
N HIS A 75 11.73 -2.18 24.44
CA HIS A 75 11.37 -1.06 25.29
C HIS A 75 12.18 0.24 25.11
N GLU A 76 13.14 0.27 24.17
CA GLU A 76 13.86 1.49 23.80
C GLU A 76 12.96 2.48 23.05
N GLU A 77 13.29 3.77 23.18
CA GLU A 77 12.67 4.85 22.41
C GLU A 77 13.13 4.77 20.93
N PRO A 78 12.20 4.63 19.96
CA PRO A 78 12.52 4.66 18.56
C PRO A 78 12.71 6.10 18.07
N VAL A 79 13.53 6.26 17.03
CA VAL A 79 13.79 7.55 16.37
C VAL A 79 12.97 7.69 15.10
N VAL A 80 12.44 8.88 14.84
CA VAL A 80 11.79 9.18 13.56
C VAL A 80 12.86 9.23 12.49
N THR A 81 12.78 8.33 11.52
CA THR A 81 13.74 8.20 10.42
C THR A 81 13.00 8.27 9.08
N PRO A 82 13.45 9.12 8.14
CA PRO A 82 12.91 9.12 6.78
C PRO A 82 13.27 7.81 6.06
N THR A 83 12.33 7.25 5.31
CA THR A 83 12.54 6.06 4.50
C THR A 83 11.81 6.16 3.17
N GLU A 84 12.47 5.77 2.08
CA GLU A 84 11.87 5.84 0.75
C GLU A 84 10.85 4.71 0.55
N HIS A 85 9.74 5.04 -0.09
CA HIS A 85 8.69 4.10 -0.44
C HIS A 85 8.22 4.29 -1.89
N LEU A 86 7.77 3.18 -2.47
CA LEU A 86 7.09 3.17 -3.75
C LEU A 86 5.57 3.22 -3.54
N PHE A 87 4.89 3.91 -4.45
CA PHE A 87 3.45 4.08 -4.42
C PHE A 87 2.84 3.83 -5.79
N LEU A 88 1.65 3.25 -5.80
CA LEU A 88 0.84 3.08 -7.00
C LEU A 88 0.04 4.37 -7.30
N ASP A 89 0.22 4.93 -8.49
CA ASP A 89 -0.42 6.15 -8.98
C ASP A 89 -1.87 5.90 -9.43
N LEU A 90 -2.78 5.78 -8.46
CA LEU A 90 -4.22 5.57 -8.69
C LEU A 90 -5.07 6.81 -9.08
N PRO A 91 -4.74 8.07 -8.69
CA PRO A 91 -5.63 9.22 -8.87
C PRO A 91 -6.11 9.49 -10.29
N LYS A 92 -7.18 10.30 -10.40
CA LYS A 92 -7.71 10.87 -11.65
C LYS A 92 -6.83 11.98 -12.25
N ALA A 93 -6.11 12.72 -11.42
CA ALA A 93 -5.17 13.76 -11.83
C ALA A 93 -3.98 13.80 -10.87
N ARG A 94 -2.77 14.07 -11.37
CA ARG A 94 -1.53 14.18 -10.56
C ARG A 94 -1.44 15.47 -9.72
N MET A 95 -2.50 16.26 -9.63
CA MET A 95 -2.46 17.52 -8.90
C MET A 95 -2.35 17.30 -7.39
N GLY A 96 -1.31 17.87 -6.78
CA GLY A 96 -1.20 17.99 -5.33
C GLY A 96 -0.62 16.79 -4.59
N THR A 97 -0.08 15.77 -5.28
CA THR A 97 0.56 14.63 -4.59
C THR A 97 1.93 15.00 -4.02
N GLY A 98 2.67 15.91 -4.65
CA GLY A 98 4.06 16.24 -4.27
C GLY A 98 5.06 15.11 -4.55
N MET A 99 4.60 14.00 -5.15
CA MET A 99 5.39 12.78 -5.34
C MET A 99 5.97 12.72 -6.75
N ALA A 100 7.24 12.30 -6.85
CA ALA A 100 7.92 12.22 -8.13
C ALA A 100 7.66 10.87 -8.81
N PRO A 101 7.26 10.85 -10.10
CA PRO A 101 7.17 9.61 -10.85
C PRO A 101 8.57 9.02 -11.11
N LEU A 102 8.71 7.70 -11.02
CA LEU A 102 9.98 7.01 -11.31
C LEU A 102 10.26 6.84 -12.80
N SER A 103 9.26 7.04 -13.65
CA SER A 103 9.38 6.98 -15.11
C SER A 103 8.46 8.02 -15.74
N PRO A 104 8.82 8.60 -16.90
CA PRO A 104 7.96 9.54 -17.59
C PRO A 104 6.58 8.90 -17.82
N PRO A 105 5.47 9.63 -17.58
CA PRO A 105 4.14 9.07 -17.79
C PRO A 105 3.94 8.72 -19.26
N VAL A 106 3.66 7.45 -19.52
CA VAL A 106 3.41 6.95 -20.90
C VAL A 106 1.92 6.68 -21.11
N SER A 107 1.08 6.85 -20.10
CA SER A 107 -0.33 6.41 -20.14
C SER A 107 -1.25 7.36 -19.35
N PRO A 108 -2.55 7.42 -19.70
CA PRO A 108 -3.55 8.19 -18.96
C PRO A 108 -3.65 7.69 -17.51
N GLN A 109 -4.13 8.55 -16.62
CA GLN A 109 -4.29 8.25 -15.20
C GLN A 109 -5.21 7.03 -14.98
N LEU A 110 -4.92 6.21 -13.96
CA LEU A 110 -5.55 4.90 -13.76
C LEU A 110 -7.05 4.95 -13.44
N GLN A 111 -7.54 6.03 -12.83
CA GLN A 111 -8.94 6.10 -12.38
C GLN A 111 -9.95 6.13 -13.54
N GLU A 112 -9.72 6.88 -14.63
CA GLU A 112 -10.71 6.94 -15.71
C GLU A 112 -10.85 5.63 -16.51
N PRO A 113 -9.77 4.93 -16.90
CA PRO A 113 -9.87 3.59 -17.47
C PRO A 113 -10.57 2.61 -16.53
N LEU A 114 -10.33 2.71 -15.22
CA LEU A 114 -11.00 1.88 -14.21
C LEU A 114 -12.50 2.18 -14.14
N GLU A 115 -12.91 3.44 -14.10
CA GLU A 115 -14.32 3.86 -14.13
C GLU A 115 -15.02 3.31 -15.38
N ARG A 116 -14.41 3.46 -16.56
CA ARG A 116 -14.95 2.92 -17.82
C ARG A 116 -15.07 1.39 -17.81
N TRP A 117 -14.10 0.69 -17.22
CA TRP A 117 -14.15 -0.77 -17.09
C TRP A 117 -15.25 -1.19 -16.12
N LEU A 118 -15.40 -0.51 -14.98
CA LEU A 118 -16.42 -0.78 -13.98
C LEU A 118 -17.83 -0.59 -14.51
N GLU A 119 -18.11 0.47 -15.27
CA GLU A 119 -19.44 0.69 -15.86
C GLU A 119 -19.83 -0.44 -16.82
N ARG A 120 -18.88 -0.96 -17.62
CA ARG A 120 -19.13 -2.15 -18.45
C ARG A 120 -19.35 -3.40 -17.61
N ALA A 121 -18.52 -3.64 -16.59
CA ALA A 121 -18.61 -4.82 -15.74
C ALA A 121 -19.91 -4.85 -14.91
N TRP A 122 -20.37 -3.69 -14.42
CA TRP A 122 -21.64 -3.57 -13.71
C TRP A 122 -22.85 -3.73 -14.63
N GLY A 123 -22.76 -3.29 -15.88
CA GLY A 123 -23.80 -3.50 -16.89
C GLY A 123 -23.93 -4.97 -17.31
N ALA A 124 -22.81 -5.71 -17.35
CA ALA A 124 -22.77 -7.10 -17.81
C ALA A 124 -22.96 -8.16 -16.72
N GLY A 125 -22.81 -7.83 -15.44
CA GLY A 125 -22.74 -8.84 -14.36
C GLY A 125 -23.49 -8.52 -13.08
N GLU A 126 -23.64 -9.54 -12.23
CA GLU A 126 -24.41 -9.51 -10.97
C GLU A 126 -23.55 -9.12 -9.76
N TRP A 127 -22.94 -7.93 -9.80
CA TRP A 127 -22.34 -7.38 -8.59
C TRP A 127 -23.42 -7.06 -7.56
N THR A 128 -23.20 -7.45 -6.30
CA THR A 128 -24.11 -7.13 -5.20
C THR A 128 -24.20 -5.61 -4.98
N ALA A 129 -25.36 -5.16 -4.52
CA ALA A 129 -25.64 -3.73 -4.34
C ALA A 129 -24.63 -3.04 -3.39
N ASN A 130 -24.23 -3.72 -2.32
CA ASN A 130 -23.23 -3.21 -1.37
C ASN A 130 -21.84 -3.05 -2.01
N ALA A 131 -21.38 -4.00 -2.82
CA ALA A 131 -20.09 -3.92 -3.51
C ALA A 131 -20.06 -2.74 -4.50
N ARG A 132 -21.14 -2.55 -5.26
CA ARG A 132 -21.30 -1.38 -6.15
C ARG A 132 -21.28 -0.07 -5.37
N HIS A 133 -22.04 0.00 -4.27
CA HIS A 133 -22.14 1.21 -3.45
C HIS A 133 -20.79 1.62 -2.84
N ILE A 134 -20.06 0.67 -2.24
CA ILE A 134 -18.74 0.92 -1.66
C ILE A 134 -17.78 1.39 -2.76
N THR A 135 -17.71 0.69 -3.89
CA THR A 135 -16.80 1.05 -4.98
C THR A 135 -17.08 2.47 -5.51
N ARG A 136 -18.35 2.84 -5.69
CA ARG A 136 -18.74 4.20 -6.10
C ARG A 136 -18.35 5.26 -5.08
N SER A 137 -18.49 4.97 -3.78
CA SER A 137 -18.05 5.90 -2.73
C SER A 137 -16.55 6.19 -2.83
N TRP A 138 -15.72 5.16 -3.00
CA TRP A 138 -14.26 5.32 -3.16
C TRP A 138 -13.88 6.13 -4.40
N LEU A 139 -14.56 5.92 -5.53
CA LEU A 139 -14.31 6.67 -6.76
C LEU A 139 -14.73 8.13 -6.65
N ARG A 140 -15.91 8.38 -6.04
CA ARG A 140 -16.44 9.73 -5.80
C ARG A 140 -15.51 10.56 -4.93
N ASP A 141 -14.95 9.95 -3.88
CA ASP A 141 -14.04 10.64 -2.96
C ASP A 141 -12.66 10.92 -3.59
N GLY A 142 -12.39 10.32 -4.76
CA GLY A 142 -11.13 10.44 -5.51
C GLY A 142 -10.07 9.47 -5.01
N LEU A 143 -9.50 8.68 -5.92
CA LEU A 143 -8.42 7.78 -5.56
C LEU A 143 -7.15 8.58 -5.25
N ARG A 144 -6.39 8.10 -4.26
CA ARG A 144 -5.11 8.67 -3.82
C ARG A 144 -3.98 7.69 -4.10
N PRO A 145 -2.73 8.14 -4.25
CA PRO A 145 -1.60 7.22 -4.33
C PRO A 145 -1.55 6.32 -3.09
N ARG A 146 -1.21 5.05 -3.29
CA ARG A 146 -1.14 4.06 -2.20
C ARG A 146 0.25 3.47 -2.11
N CYS A 147 0.85 3.49 -0.93
CA CYS A 147 2.17 2.90 -0.70
C CYS A 147 2.12 1.38 -0.89
N ILE A 148 2.97 0.86 -1.77
CA ILE A 148 3.05 -0.55 -2.15
C ILE A 148 4.30 -1.26 -1.62
N THR A 149 5.08 -0.63 -0.75
CA THR A 149 6.31 -1.20 -0.17
C THR A 149 6.31 -1.12 1.35
N ARG A 150 7.05 -2.00 2.02
CA ARG A 150 7.23 -2.02 3.48
C ARG A 150 8.65 -2.38 3.85
N ASP A 151 9.12 -1.78 4.95
CA ASP A 151 10.38 -2.10 5.63
C ASP A 151 10.22 -3.36 6.49
N LEU A 152 10.00 -4.50 5.83
CA LEU A 152 9.87 -5.81 6.44
C LEU A 152 10.81 -6.80 5.77
N ALA A 153 11.30 -7.78 6.54
CA ALA A 153 12.09 -8.87 6.00
C ALA A 153 11.23 -9.98 5.36
N TRP A 154 9.96 -10.10 5.75
CA TRP A 154 9.05 -11.15 5.29
C TRP A 154 8.02 -10.62 4.29
N GLY A 155 8.17 -10.99 3.03
CA GLY A 155 7.27 -10.64 1.93
C GLY A 155 7.95 -10.81 0.57
N THR A 156 7.22 -10.49 -0.51
CA THR A 156 7.78 -10.55 -1.87
C THR A 156 8.82 -9.43 -2.06
N PRO A 157 10.08 -9.73 -2.44
CA PRO A 157 11.11 -8.70 -2.57
C PRO A 157 10.85 -7.76 -3.74
N VAL A 158 11.17 -6.47 -3.55
CA VAL A 158 11.02 -5.44 -4.58
C VAL A 158 12.21 -5.49 -5.55
N PRO A 159 12.01 -5.70 -6.86
CA PRO A 159 13.09 -5.85 -7.83
C PRO A 159 13.58 -4.49 -8.34
N LEU A 160 13.97 -3.59 -7.42
CA LEU A 160 14.45 -2.25 -7.73
C LEU A 160 15.65 -1.90 -6.85
N ASP A 161 16.69 -1.34 -7.45
CA ASP A 161 17.87 -0.88 -6.71
C ASP A 161 17.47 0.21 -5.70
N GLY A 162 18.04 0.13 -4.49
CA GLY A 162 17.62 0.94 -3.33
C GLY A 162 16.43 0.38 -2.55
N PHE A 163 15.75 -0.66 -3.04
CA PHE A 163 14.60 -1.29 -2.38
C PHE A 163 14.82 -2.77 -2.04
N ARG A 164 16.08 -3.26 -2.11
CA ARG A 164 16.40 -4.68 -1.89
C ARG A 164 16.10 -5.17 -0.47
N ASP A 165 16.18 -4.27 0.51
CA ASP A 165 15.83 -4.56 1.92
C ASP A 165 14.35 -4.30 2.24
N LYS A 166 13.53 -4.11 1.20
CA LYS A 166 12.09 -3.86 1.31
C LYS A 166 11.31 -4.93 0.56
N VAL A 167 10.08 -5.15 1.01
CA VAL A 167 9.12 -6.07 0.39
C VAL A 167 7.90 -5.32 -0.11
N PHE A 168 7.15 -5.94 -1.02
CA PHE A 168 5.84 -5.44 -1.39
C PHE A 168 4.91 -5.45 -0.18
N TYR A 169 4.08 -4.42 -0.09
CA TYR A 169 3.01 -4.39 0.88
C TYR A 169 1.94 -5.42 0.50
N VAL A 170 1.48 -6.20 1.47
CA VAL A 170 0.53 -7.30 1.25
C VAL A 170 -0.75 -6.89 0.50
N TRP A 171 -1.22 -5.65 0.66
CA TRP A 171 -2.40 -5.15 -0.07
C TRP A 171 -2.17 -4.98 -1.58
N PHE A 172 -0.92 -4.89 -2.01
CA PHE A 172 -0.55 -4.85 -3.43
C PHE A 172 -0.44 -6.25 -4.03
N ASP A 173 0.26 -7.18 -3.37
CA ASP A 173 0.57 -8.49 -3.97
C ASP A 173 -0.36 -9.63 -3.54
N ALA A 174 -1.14 -9.51 -2.47
CA ALA A 174 -2.09 -10.55 -2.08
C ALA A 174 -3.15 -10.85 -3.16
N PRO A 175 -3.75 -9.86 -3.87
CA PRO A 175 -4.66 -10.17 -4.99
C PRO A 175 -3.95 -10.87 -6.16
N ILE A 176 -2.66 -10.61 -6.34
CA ILE A 176 -1.83 -11.32 -7.36
C ILE A 176 -1.62 -12.79 -6.95
N GLY A 177 -1.81 -13.12 -5.67
CA GLY A 177 -1.85 -14.46 -5.13
C GLY A 177 -2.75 -15.41 -5.93
N TYR A 178 -3.94 -14.96 -6.35
CA TYR A 178 -4.87 -15.77 -7.15
C TYR A 178 -4.25 -16.27 -8.46
N LEU A 179 -3.52 -15.40 -9.16
CA LEU A 179 -2.80 -15.75 -10.39
C LEU A 179 -1.69 -16.75 -10.10
N SER A 180 -0.92 -16.52 -9.03
CA SER A 180 0.21 -17.40 -8.67
C SER A 180 -0.19 -18.78 -8.18
N ILE A 181 -1.32 -18.89 -7.46
CA ILE A 181 -1.89 -20.17 -7.05
C ILE A 181 -2.32 -20.95 -8.28
N THR A 182 -2.99 -20.30 -9.24
CA THR A 182 -3.38 -20.94 -10.50
C THR A 182 -2.17 -21.35 -11.34
N ALA A 183 -1.11 -20.53 -11.35
CA ALA A 183 0.16 -20.86 -12.01
C ALA A 183 0.88 -22.05 -11.38
N THR A 184 0.70 -22.27 -10.08
CA THR A 184 1.20 -23.46 -9.38
C THR A 184 0.38 -24.70 -9.71
N TYR A 185 -0.92 -24.52 -10.00
CA TYR A 185 -1.82 -25.59 -10.41
C TYR A 185 -1.61 -26.01 -11.88
N THR A 186 -1.33 -25.07 -12.79
CA THR A 186 -1.15 -25.37 -14.22
C THR A 186 -0.23 -24.37 -14.92
N GLU A 187 0.60 -24.87 -15.85
CA GLU A 187 1.44 -24.03 -16.72
C GLU A 187 0.61 -23.14 -17.66
N HIS A 188 -0.64 -23.52 -17.96
CA HIS A 188 -1.54 -22.77 -18.83
C HIS A 188 -2.43 -21.76 -18.09
N TRP A 189 -2.03 -21.32 -16.89
CA TRP A 189 -2.83 -20.43 -16.04
C TRP A 189 -3.23 -19.12 -16.72
N GLU A 190 -2.44 -18.65 -17.69
CA GLU A 190 -2.74 -17.43 -18.45
C GLU A 190 -4.03 -17.56 -19.27
N ARG A 191 -4.45 -18.78 -19.66
CA ARG A 191 -5.73 -18.99 -20.34
C ARG A 191 -6.94 -18.64 -19.47
N TRP A 192 -6.77 -18.64 -18.14
CA TRP A 192 -7.81 -18.26 -17.19
C TRP A 192 -7.75 -16.76 -16.84
N TRP A 193 -6.54 -16.22 -16.67
CA TRP A 193 -6.34 -14.89 -16.11
C TRP A 193 -6.02 -13.79 -17.15
N LYS A 194 -5.71 -14.18 -18.39
CA LYS A 194 -5.35 -13.27 -19.49
C LYS A 194 -6.18 -13.55 -20.75
N ASN A 195 -7.44 -13.95 -20.56
CA ASN A 195 -8.37 -14.27 -21.65
C ASN A 195 -9.79 -13.73 -21.36
N PRO A 196 -10.01 -12.42 -21.44
CA PRO A 196 -11.26 -11.79 -20.99
C PRO A 196 -12.46 -11.98 -21.95
N GLU A 197 -12.27 -12.59 -23.12
CA GLU A 197 -13.30 -12.75 -24.17
C GLU A 197 -13.96 -14.15 -24.18
N GLN A 198 -13.44 -15.10 -23.40
CA GLN A 198 -14.09 -16.38 -23.13
C GLN A 198 -15.03 -16.28 -21.93
#